data_AF-A0A950U146-F1
#
_entry.id   AF-A0A950U146-F1
#
_cell.length_a   1.000
_cell.length_b   1.000
_cell.length_c   1.000
_cell.angle_alpha   90.00
_cell.angle_beta   90.00
_cell.angle_gamma   90.00
#
_symmetry.space_group_name_H-M   'P 1'
#
loop_
_entity.id
_entity.type
_entity.pdbx_description
1 polymer ?
#
loop_
_entity_poly.entity_id
_entity_poly.type
_entity_poly.pdbx_seq_one_letter_code
_entity_poly.pdbx_strand_id
1 'polypeptide(L)'
;MIIAGPPRSPVEIPRAVARIARDLPVRAIWQNEYGGLTFEVGAPDGFFVKWTPKGSGQDLGPEAARMAWAGAFTTVPRVLDHGFDEHGSWLVTTRIPGESAVSERWRHRPDSAVRAIGRGLRAFHDVLPLYACPFSWTFAVRFAGARR
;
A
#
# COMPACT_ATOMS: atom_id res chain seq x y z
N MET A 1 17.93 -0.95 -13.72
CA MET A 1 17.39 -0.98 -12.35
C MET A 1 15.95 -0.52 -12.41
N ILE A 2 14.99 -1.36 -11.98
CA ILE A 2 13.60 -0.92 -11.80
C ILE A 2 13.58 -0.15 -10.48
N ILE A 3 13.09 1.09 -10.52
CA ILE A 3 12.81 1.90 -9.33
C ILE A 3 11.29 1.93 -9.20
N ALA A 4 10.76 1.69 -8.01
CA ALA A 4 9.33 1.73 -7.78
C ALA A 4 8.70 3.06 -8.24
N GLY A 5 7.56 2.96 -8.91
CA GLY A 5 6.87 4.12 -9.48
C GLY A 5 5.75 3.74 -10.43
N PRO A 6 5.14 4.71 -11.13
CA PRO A 6 4.17 4.41 -12.17
C PRO A 6 4.75 3.49 -13.26
N PRO A 7 4.01 2.46 -13.71
CA PRO A 7 4.46 1.60 -14.80
C PRO A 7 4.80 2.41 -16.05
N ARG A 8 5.92 2.08 -16.70
CA ARG A 8 6.40 2.76 -17.92
C ARG A 8 5.84 2.16 -19.21
N SER A 9 5.24 0.98 -19.10
CA SER A 9 4.60 0.23 -20.18
C SER A 9 3.26 -0.30 -19.67
N PRO A 10 2.34 -0.71 -20.56
CA PRO A 10 1.15 -1.45 -20.17
C PRO A 10 1.54 -2.66 -19.31
N VAL A 11 0.73 -2.93 -18.28
CA VAL A 11 0.86 -4.12 -17.42
C VAL A 11 -0.38 -4.98 -17.60
N GLU A 12 -0.20 -6.29 -17.56
CA GLU A 12 -1.33 -7.23 -17.51
C GLU A 12 -2.08 -7.04 -16.18
N ILE A 13 -3.40 -6.99 -16.24
CA ILE A 13 -4.25 -6.89 -15.04
C ILE A 13 -4.41 -8.31 -14.46
N PRO A 14 -3.96 -8.58 -13.22
CA PRO A 14 -4.13 -9.89 -12.61
C PRO A 14 -5.60 -10.27 -12.50
N ARG A 15 -5.93 -11.57 -12.68
CA ARG A 15 -7.32 -12.08 -12.63
C ARG A 15 -8.05 -11.68 -11.35
N ALA A 16 -7.38 -11.72 -10.20
CA ALA A 16 -7.94 -11.26 -8.94
C ALA A 16 -8.37 -9.78 -9.00
N VAL A 17 -7.52 -8.91 -9.57
CA VAL A 17 -7.81 -7.47 -9.73
C VAL A 17 -8.97 -7.26 -10.69
N ALA A 18 -9.00 -7.97 -11.82
CA ALA A 18 -10.12 -7.90 -12.78
C ALA A 18 -11.45 -8.33 -12.13
N ARG A 19 -11.45 -9.43 -11.36
CA ARG A 19 -12.63 -9.90 -10.61
C ARG A 19 -13.12 -8.89 -9.57
N ILE A 20 -12.20 -8.24 -8.85
CA ILE A 20 -12.54 -7.21 -7.86
C ILE A 20 -13.10 -5.96 -8.53
N ALA A 21 -12.50 -5.55 -9.66
CA ALA A 21 -12.95 -4.38 -10.42
C ALA A 21 -14.30 -4.59 -11.11
N ARG A 22 -14.63 -5.83 -11.49
CA ARG A 22 -15.79 -6.16 -12.32
C ARG A 22 -15.73 -5.34 -13.61
N ASP A 23 -16.72 -4.49 -13.86
CA ASP A 23 -16.81 -3.64 -15.05
C ASP A 23 -16.25 -2.22 -14.82
N LEU A 24 -15.70 -1.93 -13.63
CA LEU A 24 -15.13 -0.62 -13.33
C LEU A 24 -13.80 -0.40 -14.09
N PRO A 25 -13.53 0.82 -14.56
CA PRO A 25 -12.24 1.15 -15.16
C PRO A 25 -11.07 0.88 -14.20
N VAL A 26 -10.00 0.28 -14.71
CA VAL A 26 -8.80 -0.08 -13.94
C VAL A 26 -7.58 0.61 -14.53
N ARG A 27 -6.76 1.22 -13.66
CA ARG A 27 -5.50 1.85 -14.06
C ARG A 27 -4.38 1.46 -13.11
N ALA A 28 -3.30 0.89 -13.63
CA ALA A 28 -2.10 0.66 -12.84
C ALA A 28 -1.40 1.99 -12.55
N ILE A 29 -1.14 2.26 -11.27
CA ILE A 29 -0.56 3.53 -10.81
C ILE A 29 0.80 3.35 -10.13
N TRP A 30 1.17 2.11 -9.79
CA TRP A 30 2.43 1.80 -9.14
C TRP A 30 2.87 0.38 -9.48
N GLN A 31 4.18 0.21 -9.67
CA GLN A 31 4.88 -1.06 -9.75
C GLN A 31 6.11 -0.99 -8.83
N ASN A 32 6.31 -2.00 -7.99
CA ASN A 32 7.51 -2.13 -7.16
C ASN A 32 8.56 -3.07 -7.78
N GLU A 33 9.71 -3.16 -7.13
CA GLU A 33 10.88 -3.93 -7.58
C GLU A 33 10.67 -5.45 -7.55
N TYR A 34 9.65 -5.91 -6.85
CA TYR A 34 9.31 -7.32 -6.66
C TYR A 34 8.14 -7.77 -7.55
N GLY A 35 7.73 -6.96 -8.52
CA GLY A 35 6.62 -7.24 -9.43
C GLY A 35 5.22 -6.98 -8.86
N GLY A 36 5.13 -6.43 -7.65
CA GLY A 36 3.86 -5.99 -7.06
C GLY A 36 3.32 -4.75 -7.75
N LEU A 37 1.99 -4.68 -7.87
CA LEU A 37 1.25 -3.65 -8.59
C LEU A 37 0.24 -2.97 -7.67
N THR A 38 -0.05 -1.70 -7.91
CA THR A 38 -1.21 -1.02 -7.31
C THR A 38 -2.07 -0.43 -8.41
N PHE A 39 -3.35 -0.71 -8.32
CA PHE A 39 -4.37 -0.28 -9.28
C PHE A 39 -5.34 0.69 -8.62
N GLU A 40 -5.66 1.76 -9.35
CA GLU A 40 -6.82 2.59 -9.10
C GLU A 40 -8.01 2.00 -9.86
N VAL A 41 -9.14 1.82 -9.19
CA VAL A 41 -10.35 1.22 -9.77
C VAL A 41 -11.51 2.20 -9.59
N GLY A 42 -12.26 2.49 -10.66
CA GLY A 42 -13.50 3.28 -10.61
C GLY A 42 -13.32 4.73 -10.16
N ALA A 43 -12.23 5.40 -10.55
CA ALA A 43 -12.00 6.80 -10.22
C ALA A 43 -13.17 7.72 -10.68
N PRO A 44 -13.45 8.84 -9.97
CA PRO A 44 -12.70 9.36 -8.81
C PRO A 44 -13.08 8.72 -7.46
N ASP A 45 -14.30 8.21 -7.32
CA ASP A 45 -14.87 7.78 -6.03
C ASP A 45 -14.63 6.31 -5.67
N GLY A 46 -13.85 5.61 -6.49
CA GLY A 46 -13.56 4.20 -6.28
C GLY A 46 -12.47 3.92 -5.23
N PHE A 47 -11.71 2.86 -5.46
CA PHE A 47 -10.83 2.25 -4.46
C PHE A 47 -9.49 1.85 -5.07
N PHE A 48 -8.54 1.46 -4.22
CA PHE A 48 -7.26 0.93 -4.64
C PHE A 48 -7.16 -0.56 -4.39
N VAL A 49 -6.56 -1.27 -5.34
CA VAL A 49 -6.19 -2.69 -5.21
C VAL A 49 -4.69 -2.80 -5.30
N LYS A 50 -4.05 -3.16 -4.19
CA LYS A 50 -2.65 -3.58 -4.18
C LYS A 50 -2.61 -5.09 -4.43
N TRP A 51 -1.75 -5.53 -5.34
CA TRP A 51 -1.57 -6.94 -5.67
C TRP A 51 -0.08 -7.28 -5.65
N THR A 52 0.26 -8.46 -5.12
CA THR A 52 1.63 -8.98 -5.16
C THR A 52 1.64 -10.39 -5.73
N PRO A 53 2.56 -10.70 -6.67
CA PRO A 53 2.65 -12.04 -7.23
C PRO A 53 3.07 -13.06 -6.18
N LYS A 54 2.59 -14.29 -6.32
CA LYS A 54 3.06 -15.43 -5.54
C LYS A 54 4.56 -15.62 -5.77
N GLY A 55 5.28 -15.97 -4.70
CA GLY A 55 6.73 -16.15 -4.75
C GLY A 55 7.54 -14.85 -4.69
N SER A 56 6.91 -13.68 -4.62
CA SER A 56 7.61 -12.40 -4.42
C SER A 56 8.19 -12.21 -3.01
N GLY A 57 7.84 -13.10 -2.07
CA GLY A 57 8.17 -12.97 -0.65
C GLY A 57 7.35 -11.92 0.10
N GLN A 58 6.34 -11.31 -0.55
CA GLN A 58 5.44 -10.35 0.09
C GLN A 58 4.06 -10.96 0.36
N ASP A 59 3.59 -10.75 1.59
CA ASP A 59 2.24 -11.07 2.04
C ASP A 59 1.52 -9.78 2.46
N LEU A 60 0.34 -9.55 1.89
CA LEU A 60 -0.48 -8.36 2.15
C LEU A 60 -1.42 -8.53 3.36
N GLY A 61 -1.62 -9.74 3.88
CA GLY A 61 -2.43 -9.97 5.09
C GLY A 61 -1.90 -9.20 6.31
N PRO A 62 -0.59 -9.26 6.62
CA PRO A 62 0.00 -8.47 7.69
C PRO A 62 -0.10 -6.95 7.47
N GLU A 63 -0.11 -6.48 6.21
CA GLU A 63 -0.32 -5.06 5.91
C GLU A 63 -1.77 -4.65 6.20
N ALA A 64 -2.74 -5.47 5.77
CA ALA A 64 -4.15 -5.28 6.08
C ALA A 64 -4.41 -5.19 7.58
N ALA A 65 -3.84 -6.11 8.37
CA ALA A 65 -3.99 -6.13 9.83
C ALA A 65 -3.43 -4.86 10.50
N ARG A 66 -2.22 -4.42 10.10
CA ARG A 66 -1.60 -3.20 10.63
C ARG A 66 -2.39 -1.95 10.26
N MET A 67 -2.89 -1.89 9.02
CA MET A 67 -3.69 -0.78 8.53
C MET A 67 -5.03 -0.69 9.26
N ALA A 68 -5.73 -1.80 9.45
CA ALA A 68 -6.99 -1.83 10.19
C ALA A 68 -6.83 -1.37 11.64
N TRP A 69 -5.77 -1.81 12.33
CA TRP A 69 -5.47 -1.37 13.70
C TRP A 69 -5.08 0.12 13.75
N ALA A 70 -4.19 0.58 12.85
CA ALA A 70 -3.74 1.97 12.82
C ALA A 70 -4.87 2.96 12.52
N GLY A 71 -5.90 2.53 11.78
CA GLY A 71 -7.07 3.37 11.44
C GLY A 71 -7.91 3.82 12.63
N ALA A 72 -7.73 3.23 13.81
CA ALA A 72 -8.33 3.74 15.04
C ALA A 72 -7.62 5.00 15.60
N PHE A 73 -6.40 5.30 15.16
CA PHE A 73 -5.55 6.33 15.77
C PHE A 73 -5.09 7.41 14.79
N THR A 74 -4.98 7.08 13.51
CA THR A 74 -4.45 8.01 12.49
C THR A 74 -5.09 7.77 11.13
N THR A 75 -4.90 8.72 10.21
CA THR A 75 -5.44 8.61 8.85
C THR A 75 -4.63 7.58 8.06
N VAL A 76 -5.29 6.46 7.77
CA VAL A 76 -4.82 5.41 6.85
C VAL A 76 -5.99 4.98 5.97
N PRO A 77 -5.73 4.33 4.82
CA PRO A 77 -6.82 3.80 4.00
C PRO A 77 -7.63 2.79 4.82
N ARG A 78 -8.96 2.82 4.71
CA ARG A 78 -9.78 1.78 5.33
C ARG A 78 -9.68 0.53 4.47
N VAL A 79 -9.37 -0.60 5.10
CA VAL A 79 -9.38 -1.92 4.46
C VAL A 79 -10.82 -2.28 4.09
N LEU A 80 -11.04 -2.61 2.82
CA LEU A 80 -12.32 -3.06 2.29
C LEU A 80 -12.38 -4.58 2.15
N ASP A 81 -11.28 -5.18 1.71
CA ASP A 81 -11.12 -6.63 1.51
C ASP A 81 -9.63 -6.98 1.42
N HIS A 82 -9.27 -8.24 1.67
CA HIS A 82 -7.96 -8.79 1.32
C HIS A 82 -8.06 -10.30 1.12
N GLY A 83 -7.17 -10.86 0.32
CA GLY A 83 -7.20 -12.30 0.04
C GLY A 83 -5.99 -12.76 -0.77
N PHE A 84 -6.02 -14.04 -1.13
CA PHE A 84 -5.00 -14.66 -1.96
C PHE A 84 -5.60 -15.76 -2.83
N ASP A 85 -4.89 -16.07 -3.91
CA ASP A 85 -5.14 -17.20 -4.80
C ASP A 85 -3.82 -17.87 -5.19
N GLU A 86 -3.85 -18.79 -6.14
CA GLU A 86 -2.67 -19.47 -6.66
C GLU A 86 -1.66 -18.55 -7.37
N HIS A 87 -2.05 -17.33 -7.74
CA HIS A 87 -1.25 -16.37 -8.49
C HIS A 87 -0.67 -15.24 -7.63
N GLY A 88 -1.30 -14.90 -6.51
CA GLY A 88 -0.82 -13.83 -5.63
C GLY A 88 -1.74 -13.49 -4.48
N SER A 89 -1.45 -12.39 -3.80
CA SER A 89 -2.33 -11.81 -2.78
C SER A 89 -2.75 -10.40 -3.15
N TRP A 90 -3.91 -9.97 -2.65
CA TRP A 90 -4.45 -8.63 -2.86
C TRP A 90 -4.90 -7.97 -1.56
N LEU A 91 -4.90 -6.65 -1.56
CA LEU A 91 -5.45 -5.78 -0.52
C LEU A 91 -6.25 -4.66 -1.19
N VAL A 92 -7.53 -4.55 -0.82
CA VAL A 92 -8.47 -3.54 -1.30
C VAL A 92 -8.65 -2.48 -0.23
N THR A 93 -8.52 -1.21 -0.60
CA THR A 93 -8.60 -0.09 0.35
C THR A 93 -9.37 1.10 -0.21
N THR A 94 -9.99 1.89 0.66
CA THR A 94 -10.59 3.17 0.28
C THR A 94 -9.51 4.14 -0.24
N ARG A 95 -9.91 5.09 -1.09
CA ARG A 95 -9.06 6.24 -1.42
C ARG A 95 -8.85 7.14 -0.19
N ILE A 96 -7.65 7.69 -0.04
CA ILE A 96 -7.41 8.90 0.75
C ILE A 96 -7.31 10.10 -0.22
N PRO A 97 -8.03 11.21 0.04
CA PRO A 97 -7.86 12.43 -0.74
C PRO A 97 -6.44 12.97 -0.65
N GLY A 98 -5.82 13.23 -1.81
CA GLY A 98 -4.48 13.80 -1.89
C GLY A 98 -3.67 13.24 -3.04
N GLU A 99 -2.43 13.70 -3.13
CA GLU A 99 -1.45 13.22 -4.10
C GLU A 99 -0.29 12.55 -3.35
N SER A 100 0.32 11.54 -3.99
CA SER A 100 1.55 10.93 -3.48
C SER A 100 2.65 11.98 -3.29
N ALA A 101 3.42 11.90 -2.21
CA ALA A 101 4.53 12.83 -1.95
C ALA A 101 5.63 12.83 -3.04
N VAL A 102 5.60 11.84 -3.94
CA VAL A 102 6.50 11.76 -5.11
C VAL A 102 5.81 12.13 -6.43
N SER A 103 4.61 12.74 -6.39
CA SER A 103 3.96 13.29 -7.60
C SER A 103 4.83 14.39 -8.23
N GLU A 104 4.62 14.67 -9.51
CA GLU A 104 5.37 15.71 -10.24
C GLU A 104 5.32 17.05 -9.51
N ARG A 105 4.13 17.46 -9.08
CA ARG A 105 3.90 18.67 -8.28
C ARG A 105 4.83 18.75 -7.06
N TRP A 106 4.89 17.68 -6.26
CA TRP A 106 5.68 17.68 -5.02
C TRP A 106 7.17 17.49 -5.27
N ARG A 107 7.57 16.84 -6.36
CA ARG A 107 8.97 16.79 -6.81
C ARG A 107 9.52 18.16 -7.19
N HIS A 108 8.68 19.08 -7.68
CA HIS A 108 9.04 20.47 -7.90
C HIS A 108 9.04 21.33 -6.63
N ARG A 109 8.56 20.81 -5.49
CA ARG A 109 8.46 21.50 -4.19
C ARG A 109 8.93 20.60 -3.03
N PRO A 110 10.18 20.10 -3.07
CA PRO A 110 10.66 19.09 -2.13
C PRO A 110 10.70 19.60 -0.68
N ASP A 111 10.98 20.89 -0.48
CA ASP A 111 10.94 21.54 0.84
C ASP A 111 9.58 21.38 1.52
N SER A 112 8.51 21.55 0.75
CA SER A 112 7.14 21.49 1.22
C SER A 112 6.73 20.04 1.50
N ALA A 113 7.11 19.11 0.61
CA ALA A 113 6.87 17.68 0.77
C ALA A 113 7.58 17.12 2.00
N VAL A 114 8.87 17.38 2.18
CA VAL A 114 9.67 16.90 3.33
C VAL A 114 9.10 17.43 4.65
N ARG A 115 8.73 18.71 4.71
CA ARG A 115 8.09 19.28 5.92
C ARG A 115 6.75 18.62 6.21
N ALA A 116 5.94 18.33 5.20
CA ALA A 116 4.66 17.63 5.37
C ALA A 116 4.85 16.20 5.89
N ILE A 117 5.82 15.46 5.32
CA ILE A 117 6.18 14.10 5.78
C ILE A 117 6.64 14.14 7.24
N GLY A 118 7.52 15.08 7.61
CA GLY A 118 8.00 15.23 8.98
C GLY A 118 6.88 15.51 9.98
N ARG A 119 5.92 16.40 9.62
CA ARG A 119 4.73 16.65 10.45
C ARG A 119 3.84 15.41 10.58
N GLY A 120 3.59 14.70 9.48
CA GLY A 120 2.80 13.47 9.50
C GLY A 120 3.44 12.39 10.36
N LEU A 121 4.75 12.20 10.26
CA LEU A 121 5.48 11.23 11.08
C LEU A 121 5.47 11.61 12.57
N ARG A 122 5.62 12.89 12.89
CA ARG A 122 5.49 13.36 14.27
C ARG A 122 4.10 13.08 14.83
N ALA A 123 3.04 13.44 14.09
CA ALA A 123 1.66 13.18 14.49
C ALA A 123 1.41 11.67 14.69
N PHE A 124 1.93 10.83 13.79
CA PHE A 124 1.87 9.38 13.93
C PHE A 124 2.50 8.90 15.24
N HIS A 125 3.72 9.36 15.56
CA HIS A 125 4.39 8.99 16.82
C HIS A 125 3.68 9.52 18.07
N ASP A 126 3.00 10.66 18.00
CA ASP A 126 2.32 11.25 19.15
C ASP A 126 1.00 10.52 19.49
N VAL A 127 0.32 9.91 18.50
CA VAL A 127 -1.03 9.33 18.70
C VAL A 127 -1.07 7.81 18.83
N LEU A 128 -0.08 7.08 18.29
CA LEU A 128 -0.12 5.61 18.32
C LEU A 128 0.20 5.04 19.71
N PRO A 129 -0.68 4.20 20.30
CA PRO A 129 -0.45 3.66 21.63
C PRO A 129 0.56 2.49 21.59
N LEU A 130 1.81 2.76 21.96
CA LEU A 130 2.89 1.77 21.94
C LEU A 130 2.56 0.49 22.74
N TYR A 131 1.98 0.63 23.93
CA TYR A 131 1.67 -0.52 24.80
C TYR A 131 0.45 -1.35 24.35
N ALA A 132 -0.41 -0.79 23.49
CA ALA A 132 -1.57 -1.47 22.93
C ALA A 132 -1.32 -1.96 21.49
N CYS A 133 -0.11 -1.76 20.95
CA CYS A 133 0.26 -2.22 19.62
C CYS A 133 0.47 -3.74 19.63
N PRO A 134 -0.34 -4.53 18.90
CA PRO A 134 -0.19 -5.98 18.88
C PRO A 134 0.97 -6.43 17.97
N PHE A 135 1.61 -5.50 17.27
CA PHE A 135 2.67 -5.79 16.29
C PHE A 135 4.04 -5.46 16.86
N SER A 136 4.96 -6.43 16.76
CA SER A 136 6.35 -6.22 17.10
C SER A 136 7.20 -6.09 15.85
N TRP A 137 8.13 -5.12 15.87
CA TRP A 137 9.15 -4.92 14.85
C TRP A 137 10.56 -4.95 15.44
N THR A 138 10.74 -5.70 16.53
CA THR A 138 12.04 -5.85 17.17
C THR A 138 13.02 -6.64 16.29
N PHE A 139 14.31 -6.48 16.55
CA PHE A 139 15.35 -7.24 15.86
C PHE A 139 15.12 -8.75 15.95
N ALA A 140 14.77 -9.26 17.13
CA ALA A 140 14.54 -10.69 17.34
C ALA A 140 13.42 -11.24 16.44
N VAL A 141 12.30 -10.52 16.31
CA VAL A 141 11.17 -10.91 15.44
C VAL A 141 11.60 -10.90 13.97
N ARG A 142 12.33 -9.87 13.54
CA ARG A 142 12.81 -9.76 12.16
C ARG A 142 13.84 -10.84 11.81
N PHE A 143 14.76 -11.12 12.73
CA PHE A 143 15.80 -12.14 12.56
C PHE A 143 15.20 -13.54 12.45
N ALA A 144 14.18 -13.86 13.26
CA ALA A 144 13.46 -15.12 13.16
C ALA A 144 12.71 -15.27 11.82
N GLY A 145 12.17 -14.18 11.27
CA GLY A 145 11.52 -14.18 9.97
C GLY A 145 12.48 -14.36 8.79
N ALA A 146 13.70 -13.81 8.87
CA ALA A 146 14.70 -13.90 7.81
C ALA A 146 15.37 -15.28 7.67
N ARG A 147 15.16 -16.20 8.63
CA ARG A 147 15.68 -17.58 8.58
C ARG A 147 14.68 -18.60 8.02
N ARG A 148 13.48 -18.15 7.64
CA ARG A 148 12.43 -19.00 7.07
C ARG A 148 12.43 -18.94 5.55
#